data_AF-J3C680-F1
#
_entry.id   AF-J3C680-F1
#
_cell.length_a   1.000
_cell.length_b   1.000
_cell.length_c   1.000
_cell.angle_alpha   90.00
_cell.angle_beta   90.00
_cell.angle_gamma   90.00
#
_symmetry.space_group_name_H-M   'P 1'
#
loop_
_entity.id
_entity.type
_entity.pdbx_description
1 polymer ?
#
loop_
_entity_poly.entity_id
_entity_poly.type
_entity_poly.pdbx_seq_one_letter_code
_entity_poly.pdbx_strand_id
1 'polypeptide(L)'
;MANINPDLDGDEQPLDPAMERVRRKMIRLLAVSIGIMVIGLMAVLAAIVYKINQPVEDVASAPSVASPGQPLGAALAGESITLDPGTRILSHNLSDNTLSLETRLANGTRQILLYDVATKRVIARIAEADGN
;
A
#
# COMPACT_ATOMS: atom_id res chain seq x y z
N MET A 1 40.64 19.50 -51.97
CA MET A 1 39.45 19.33 -52.84
C MET A 1 38.37 18.70 -51.98
N ALA A 2 37.50 19.51 -51.37
CA ALA A 2 36.37 19.03 -50.58
C ALA A 2 35.13 19.12 -51.49
N ASN A 3 34.62 17.97 -51.91
CA ASN A 3 33.35 17.88 -52.61
C ASN A 3 32.29 17.49 -51.56
N ILE A 4 31.68 18.49 -50.92
CA ILE A 4 30.53 18.31 -50.03
C ILE A 4 29.31 18.53 -50.92
N ASN A 5 28.55 17.47 -51.16
CA ASN A 5 27.30 17.51 -51.90
C ASN A 5 26.25 18.25 -51.06
N PRO A 6 25.72 19.42 -51.49
CA PRO A 6 24.64 20.10 -50.79
C PRO A 6 23.30 19.67 -51.40
N ASP A 7 22.87 18.43 -51.13
CA ASP A 7 21.54 17.94 -51.53
C ASP A 7 20.61 17.81 -50.31
N LEU A 8 20.46 18.88 -49.53
CA LEU A 8 19.44 18.99 -48.49
C LEU A 8 18.84 20.42 -48.48
N ASP A 9 18.61 20.98 -49.66
CA ASP A 9 17.78 22.17 -49.80
C ASP A 9 16.31 21.74 -49.77
N GLY A 10 15.57 22.31 -48.81
CA GLY A 10 14.20 22.00 -48.52
C GLY A 10 13.26 22.35 -49.67
N ASP A 11 12.74 21.31 -50.32
CA ASP A 11 11.48 21.40 -51.05
C ASP A 11 10.33 21.52 -50.03
N GLU A 12 10.14 22.73 -49.48
CA GLU A 12 8.89 23.14 -48.84
C GLU A 12 7.80 23.30 -49.91
N GLN A 13 7.38 22.17 -50.48
CA GLN A 13 6.19 22.08 -51.29
C GLN A 13 5.00 22.56 -50.43
N PRO A 14 4.22 23.56 -50.87
CA PRO A 14 3.16 24.15 -50.04
C PRO A 14 2.18 23.05 -49.67
N LEU A 15 2.19 22.68 -48.38
CA LEU A 15 1.39 21.61 -47.82
C LEU A 15 -0.08 21.86 -48.17
N ASP A 16 -0.60 20.98 -49.03
CA ASP A 16 -2.00 20.93 -49.43
C ASP A 16 -2.89 21.18 -48.19
N PRO A 17 -3.92 22.06 -48.23
CA PRO A 17 -4.76 22.40 -47.07
C PRO A 17 -5.44 21.18 -46.40
N ALA A 18 -5.40 20.02 -47.06
CA ALA A 18 -5.77 18.72 -46.49
C ALA A 18 -4.73 18.17 -45.49
N MET A 19 -3.43 18.34 -45.70
CA MET A 19 -2.36 17.81 -44.84
C MET A 19 -2.23 18.53 -43.51
N GLU A 20 -2.48 19.82 -43.48
CA GLU A 20 -2.43 20.58 -42.23
C GLU A 20 -3.56 20.20 -41.25
N ARG A 21 -4.72 19.80 -41.79
CA ARG A 21 -5.85 19.25 -41.02
C ARG A 21 -5.49 17.88 -40.41
N VAL A 22 -4.78 17.03 -41.13
CA VAL A 22 -4.31 15.72 -40.64
C VAL A 22 -3.24 15.91 -39.55
N ARG A 23 -2.26 16.79 -39.76
CA ARG A 23 -1.22 17.11 -38.77
C ARG A 23 -1.84 17.59 -37.45
N ARG A 24 -2.81 18.52 -37.52
CA ARG A 24 -3.53 19.02 -36.34
C ARG A 24 -4.32 17.90 -35.64
N LYS A 25 -4.89 16.97 -36.40
CA LYS A 25 -5.64 15.82 -35.86
C LYS A 25 -4.72 14.79 -35.19
N MET A 26 -3.53 14.54 -35.76
CA MET A 26 -2.52 13.68 -35.15
C MET A 26 -2.01 14.24 -33.82
N ILE A 27 -1.72 15.55 -33.76
CA ILE A 27 -1.28 16.21 -32.53
C ILE A 27 -2.37 16.11 -31.45
N ARG A 28 -3.65 16.31 -31.82
CA ARG A 28 -4.77 16.19 -30.89
C ARG A 28 -4.91 14.77 -30.32
N LEU A 29 -4.75 13.75 -31.16
CA LEU A 29 -4.79 12.35 -30.72
C LEU A 29 -3.61 11.99 -29.82
N LEU A 30 -2.41 12.46 -30.15
CA LEU A 30 -1.21 12.25 -29.35
C LEU A 30 -1.35 12.91 -27.96
N ALA A 31 -1.89 14.13 -27.90
CA ALA A 31 -2.18 14.80 -26.63
C ALA A 31 -3.19 14.02 -25.77
N VAL A 32 -4.24 13.46 -26.37
CA VAL A 32 -5.23 12.63 -25.66
C VAL A 32 -4.59 11.36 -25.12
N SER A 33 -3.77 10.67 -25.92
CA SER A 33 -3.07 9.45 -25.51
C SER A 33 -2.14 9.70 -24.32
N ILE A 34 -1.35 10.78 -24.37
CA ILE A 34 -0.46 11.16 -23.27
C ILE A 34 -1.29 11.54 -22.04
N GLY A 35 -2.39 12.25 -22.21
CA GLY A 35 -3.29 12.61 -21.12
C GLY A 35 -3.82 11.39 -20.37
N ILE A 36 -4.33 10.38 -21.08
CA ILE A 36 -4.83 9.14 -20.47
C ILE A 36 -3.71 8.38 -19.74
N MET A 37 -2.51 8.32 -20.34
CA MET A 37 -1.35 7.67 -19.72
C MET A 37 -0.97 8.33 -18.39
N VAL A 38 -0.93 9.66 -18.34
CA VAL A 38 -0.63 10.42 -17.11
C VAL A 38 -1.74 10.25 -16.07
N ILE A 39 -3.01 10.29 -16.48
CA ILE A 39 -4.15 10.05 -15.58
C ILE A 39 -4.08 8.65 -14.97
N GLY A 40 -3.77 7.62 -15.76
CA GLY A 40 -3.60 6.25 -15.27
C GLY A 40 -2.51 6.15 -14.21
N LEU A 41 -1.34 6.77 -14.46
CA LEU A 41 -0.26 6.83 -13.48
C LEU A 41 -0.71 7.55 -12.19
N MET A 42 -1.35 8.71 -12.32
CA MET A 42 -1.84 9.49 -11.17
C MET A 42 -2.90 8.72 -10.37
N ALA A 43 -3.78 7.98 -11.03
CA ALA A 43 -4.79 7.15 -10.38
C ALA A 43 -4.15 6.02 -9.55
N VAL A 44 -3.14 5.35 -10.08
CA VAL A 44 -2.42 4.30 -9.33
C VAL A 44 -1.69 4.89 -8.13
N LEU A 45 -1.00 6.03 -8.30
CA LEU A 45 -0.34 6.71 -7.19
C LEU A 45 -1.35 7.15 -6.12
N ALA A 46 -2.49 7.71 -6.52
CA ALA A 46 -3.56 8.06 -5.60
C ALA A 46 -4.10 6.85 -4.84
N ALA A 47 -4.29 5.71 -5.52
CA ALA A 47 -4.74 4.47 -4.88
C ALA A 47 -3.73 3.93 -3.86
N ILE A 48 -2.43 4.02 -4.14
CA ILE A 48 -1.37 3.60 -3.22
C ILE A 48 -1.33 4.53 -2.00
N VAL A 49 -1.31 5.85 -2.22
CA VAL A 49 -1.32 6.83 -1.12
C VAL A 49 -2.58 6.67 -0.29
N TYR A 50 -3.74 6.49 -0.92
CA TYR A 50 -4.98 6.21 -0.22
C TYR A 50 -4.83 4.94 0.61
N LYS A 51 -4.37 3.82 0.04
CA LYS A 51 -4.21 2.57 0.78
C LYS A 51 -3.20 2.63 1.92
N ILE A 52 -2.12 3.41 1.79
CA ILE A 52 -1.12 3.62 2.85
C ILE A 52 -1.67 4.55 3.94
N ASN A 53 -2.38 5.61 3.54
CA ASN A 53 -2.93 6.60 4.46
C ASN A 53 -4.32 6.26 4.98
N GLN A 54 -4.94 5.18 4.50
CA GLN A 54 -6.22 4.73 5.00
C GLN A 54 -5.94 4.08 6.35
N PRO A 55 -6.25 4.76 7.49
CA PRO A 55 -6.28 4.04 8.75
C PRO A 55 -7.27 2.90 8.54
N VAL A 56 -6.88 1.69 8.94
CA VAL A 56 -7.78 0.54 8.96
C VAL A 56 -9.01 0.99 9.75
N GLU A 57 -10.08 1.31 9.04
CA GLU A 57 -11.33 1.81 9.60
C GLU A 57 -12.04 0.60 10.23
N ASP A 58 -11.53 0.19 11.39
CA ASP A 58 -12.30 -0.53 12.38
C ASP A 58 -12.71 0.49 13.43
N VAL A 59 -14.00 0.77 13.40
CA VAL A 59 -14.86 1.22 14.50
C VAL A 59 -14.13 1.34 15.85
N ALA A 60 -13.93 2.59 16.26
CA ALA A 60 -13.67 3.05 17.62
C ALA A 60 -12.51 2.37 18.40
N SER A 61 -11.34 3.03 18.44
CA SER A 61 -10.66 3.38 19.69
C SER A 61 -9.44 4.29 19.41
N ALA A 62 -9.20 5.24 20.31
CA ALA A 62 -8.30 6.37 20.18
C ALA A 62 -6.82 6.02 19.88
N PRO A 63 -6.04 6.92 19.26
CA PRO A 63 -4.63 6.68 19.02
C PRO A 63 -3.84 6.84 20.33
N SER A 64 -3.30 5.74 20.85
CA SER A 64 -2.18 5.82 21.78
C SER A 64 -0.91 6.07 20.97
N VAL A 65 -0.48 7.33 20.91
CA VAL A 65 0.81 7.69 20.31
C VAL A 65 1.91 7.20 21.24
N ALA A 66 2.55 6.09 20.91
CA ALA A 66 3.79 5.69 21.57
C ALA A 66 4.88 6.74 21.24
N SER A 67 5.39 7.43 22.26
CA SER A 67 6.51 8.36 22.11
C SER A 67 7.77 7.60 21.66
N PRO A 68 8.49 8.06 20.63
CA PRO A 68 9.77 7.45 20.23
C PRO A 68 10.75 7.42 21.41
N GLY A 69 11.22 6.23 21.79
CA GLY A 69 12.22 6.03 22.84
C GLY A 69 11.68 5.67 24.24
N GLN A 70 10.36 5.50 24.41
CA GLN A 70 9.83 4.97 25.66
C GLN A 70 10.16 3.48 25.82
N PRO A 71 10.68 3.03 26.99
CA PRO A 71 10.92 1.62 27.22
C PRO A 71 9.61 0.83 27.14
N LEU A 72 9.63 -0.32 26.45
CA LEU A 72 8.43 -1.10 26.11
C LEU A 72 7.59 -1.45 27.33
N GLY A 73 8.23 -1.75 28.47
CA GLY A 73 7.53 -2.04 29.73
C GLY A 73 6.66 -0.88 30.24
N ALA A 74 7.06 0.37 30.00
CA ALA A 74 6.25 1.54 30.36
C ALA A 74 5.09 1.77 29.37
N ALA A 75 5.24 1.37 28.10
CA ALA A 75 4.17 1.48 27.10
C ALA A 75 3.03 0.47 27.36
N LEU A 76 3.37 -0.69 27.93
CA LEU A 76 2.44 -1.78 28.24
C LEU A 76 1.88 -1.74 29.68
N ALA A 77 2.26 -0.76 30.48
CA ALA A 77 1.79 -0.64 31.85
C ALA A 77 0.26 -0.41 31.89
N GLY A 78 -0.46 -1.32 32.54
CA GLY A 78 -1.93 -1.28 32.65
C GLY A 78 -2.69 -1.79 31.42
N GLU A 79 -1.99 -2.32 30.41
CA GLU A 79 -2.62 -2.88 29.23
C GLU A 79 -3.16 -4.29 29.50
N SER A 80 -4.37 -4.58 29.05
CA SER A 80 -4.97 -5.91 29.19
C SER A 80 -5.44 -6.41 27.83
N ILE A 81 -4.91 -7.55 27.40
CA ILE A 81 -5.35 -8.21 26.17
C ILE A 81 -6.55 -9.10 26.51
N THR A 82 -7.69 -8.84 25.88
CA THR A 82 -8.89 -9.67 26.04
C THR A 82 -8.74 -10.97 25.25
N LEU A 83 -8.70 -12.09 25.98
CA LEU A 83 -8.72 -13.44 25.44
C LEU A 83 -10.11 -14.05 25.63
N ASP A 84 -10.47 -14.97 24.74
CA ASP A 84 -11.76 -15.66 24.84
C ASP A 84 -11.80 -16.51 26.12
N PRO A 85 -12.95 -16.60 26.82
CA PRO A 85 -13.05 -17.32 28.07
C PRO A 85 -12.65 -18.80 27.90
N GLY A 86 -11.84 -19.31 28.83
CA GLY A 86 -11.31 -20.67 28.77
C GLY A 86 -10.11 -20.85 27.85
N THR A 87 -9.63 -19.79 27.20
CA THR A 87 -8.40 -19.82 26.40
C THR A 87 -7.18 -20.03 27.30
N ARG A 88 -6.30 -20.95 26.91
CA ARG A 88 -5.01 -21.20 27.57
C ARG A 88 -3.88 -20.72 26.68
N ILE A 89 -2.93 -19.98 27.24
CA ILE A 89 -1.70 -19.59 26.53
C ILE A 89 -0.77 -20.81 26.51
N LEU A 90 -0.35 -21.22 25.32
CA LEU A 90 0.59 -22.33 25.10
C LEU A 90 2.02 -21.81 24.96
N SER A 91 2.20 -20.78 24.15
CA SER A 91 3.50 -20.17 23.89
C SER A 91 3.35 -18.68 23.63
N HIS A 92 4.44 -17.94 23.79
CA HIS A 92 4.50 -16.52 23.49
C HIS A 92 5.86 -16.18 22.89
N ASN A 93 5.90 -15.19 22.01
CA ASN A 93 7.11 -14.66 21.43
C ASN A 93 6.97 -13.15 21.25
N LEU A 94 8.00 -12.39 21.57
CA LEU A 94 8.04 -10.95 21.38
C LEU A 94 9.18 -10.62 20.41
N SER A 95 8.86 -10.01 19.28
CA SER A 95 9.82 -9.57 18.28
C SER A 95 9.61 -8.10 17.97
N ASP A 96 10.62 -7.28 18.24
CA ASP A 96 10.60 -5.80 18.16
C ASP A 96 9.37 -5.21 18.85
N ASN A 97 8.29 -5.12 18.08
CA ASN A 97 7.07 -4.46 18.42
C ASN A 97 5.81 -5.33 18.18
N THR A 98 6.01 -6.63 17.95
CA THR A 98 4.95 -7.62 17.76
C THR A 98 5.05 -8.71 18.81
N LEU A 99 3.98 -8.89 19.58
CA LEU A 99 3.75 -9.99 20.50
C LEU A 99 2.90 -11.05 19.81
N SER A 100 3.46 -12.24 19.61
CA SER A 100 2.75 -13.43 19.16
C SER A 100 2.39 -14.29 20.37
N LEU A 101 1.13 -14.71 20.45
CA LEU A 101 0.61 -15.62 21.47
C LEU A 101 0.02 -16.83 20.78
N GLU A 102 0.57 -18.01 21.03
CA GLU A 102 -0.09 -19.26 20.69
C GLU A 102 -1.03 -19.63 21.83
N THR A 103 -2.29 -19.82 21.48
CA THR A 103 -3.36 -20.05 22.43
C THR A 103 -4.14 -21.29 22.05
N ARG A 104 -4.72 -21.96 23.02
CA ARG A 104 -5.68 -23.04 22.83
C ARG A 104 -7.02 -22.57 23.34
N LEU A 105 -8.02 -22.54 22.46
CA LEU A 105 -9.37 -22.13 22.81
C LEU A 105 -10.06 -23.20 23.65
N ALA A 106 -11.19 -22.83 24.26
CA ALA A 106 -12.00 -23.75 25.06
C ALA A 106 -12.48 -24.98 24.26
N ASN A 107 -12.61 -24.85 22.93
CA ASN A 107 -12.96 -25.94 22.02
C ASN A 107 -11.78 -26.89 21.69
N GLY A 108 -10.57 -26.59 22.16
CA GLY A 108 -9.36 -27.38 21.91
C GLY A 108 -8.56 -26.96 20.67
N THR A 109 -9.13 -26.12 19.80
CA THR A 109 -8.45 -25.59 18.60
C THR A 109 -7.30 -24.66 18.99
N ARG A 110 -6.18 -24.76 18.28
CA ARG A 110 -5.08 -23.80 18.47
C ARG A 110 -5.33 -22.54 17.67
N GLN A 111 -4.89 -21.41 18.19
CA GLN A 111 -4.98 -20.12 17.54
C GLN A 111 -3.72 -19.32 17.82
N ILE A 112 -3.19 -18.67 16.80
CA ILE A 112 -2.10 -17.70 16.93
C ILE A 112 -2.72 -16.29 16.92
N LEU A 113 -2.44 -15.51 17.95
CA LEU A 113 -2.82 -14.11 18.10
C LEU A 113 -1.58 -13.23 17.91
N LEU A 114 -1.62 -12.33 16.93
CA LEU A 114 -0.57 -11.32 16.72
C LEU A 114 -1.06 -9.98 17.27
N TYR A 115 -0.26 -9.37 18.13
CA TYR A 115 -0.55 -8.10 18.79
C TYR A 115 0.60 -7.12 18.60
N ASP A 116 0.32 -5.94 18.08
CA ASP A 116 1.29 -4.84 17.99
C ASP A 116 1.33 -4.09 19.33
N VAL A 117 2.50 -4.05 19.95
CA VAL A 117 2.68 -3.44 21.28
C VAL A 117 2.85 -1.91 21.26
N ALA A 118 3.15 -1.28 20.11
CA ALA A 118 3.25 0.19 20.01
C ALA A 118 1.92 0.79 19.61
N THR A 119 1.20 0.14 18.68
CA THR A 119 -0.13 0.59 18.29
C THR A 119 -1.23 0.03 19.20
N LYS A 120 -0.85 -0.87 20.12
CA LYS A 120 -1.73 -1.50 21.12
C LYS A 120 -2.94 -2.18 20.51
N ARG A 121 -2.71 -2.92 19.42
CA ARG A 121 -3.79 -3.48 18.61
C ARG A 121 -3.50 -4.90 18.18
N VAL A 122 -4.55 -5.72 18.11
CA VAL A 122 -4.48 -7.05 17.49
C VAL A 122 -4.31 -6.89 15.97
N ILE A 123 -3.20 -7.40 15.44
CA ILE A 123 -2.89 -7.41 14.01
C ILE A 123 -3.64 -8.55 13.32
N ALA A 124 -3.62 -9.74 13.91
CA ALA A 124 -4.18 -10.93 13.28
C ALA A 124 -4.58 -12.00 14.29
N ARG A 125 -5.52 -12.84 13.88
CA ARG A 125 -6.00 -14.02 14.60
C ARG A 125 -6.10 -15.18 13.61
N ILE A 126 -5.24 -16.17 13.79
CA ILE A 126 -5.10 -17.31 12.87
C ILE A 126 -5.48 -18.57 13.63
N ALA A 127 -6.64 -19.15 13.32
CA ALA A 127 -7.07 -20.41 13.90
C ALA A 127 -6.47 -21.59 13.11
N GLU A 128 -6.13 -22.66 13.82
CA GLU A 128 -5.86 -23.96 13.23
C GLU A 128 -7.14 -24.47 12.56
N ALA A 129 -7.05 -24.81 11.28
CA ALA A 129 -8.17 -25.37 10.53
C ALA A 129 -8.27 -26.88 10.79
N ASP A 130 -9.49 -27.41 10.84
CA ASP A 130 -9.70 -28.85 10.88
C ASP A 130 -9.14 -29.47 9.61
N GLY A 131 -8.16 -30.36 9.76
CA GLY A 131 -7.55 -31.08 8.64
C GLY A 131 -8.57 -32.00 7.99
N ASN A 132 -8.72 -31.90 6.66
CA ASN A 132 -9.58 -32.76 5.84
C ASN A 132 -8.87 -34.07 5.48
#